data_AF-A2DA43-F1
#
_entry.id   AF-A2DA43-F1
#
_cell.length_a   1.000
_cell.length_b   1.000
_cell.length_c   1.000
_cell.angle_alpha   90.00
_cell.angle_beta   90.00
_cell.angle_gamma   90.00
#
_symmetry.space_group_name_H-M   'P 1'
#
loop_
_entity.id
_entity.type
_entity.pdbx_description
1 polymer ?
#
loop_
_entity_poly.entity_id
_entity_poly.type
_entity_poly.pdbx_seq_one_letter_code
_entity_poly.pdbx_strand_id
1 'polypeptide(L)'
;MCEIEFTGALPGQAGGHGKIMQCYDKKSSTHCIAKPVDQREADAYNILQKTPLEPYVPRYFGIHNVDGKDWIVIEDLTYGFTSPCVADLKVGTRHYDFYSSQAKIDYLVGKQVGSTTNSHGVRVIGINLRKDKQDIYVQDKKQGLKNTAEQFVQSLHTLLPGNLKDIFHKRLTQIRDAFVEMQKQYPGFRIYASSILVTYDGDAKEYTENNVKIMLIDLAHFYIDITKEGADYNNHEFDDGVLLGLNHMVEFTK
;
A
#
# COMPACT_ATOMS: atom_id res chain seq x y z
N MET A 1 -6.51 4.11 24.87
CA MET A 1 -7.19 2.88 24.40
C MET A 1 -8.34 3.29 23.50
N CYS A 2 -8.38 2.78 22.26
CA CYS A 2 -9.47 2.96 21.31
C CYS A 2 -10.78 2.33 21.84
N GLU A 3 -11.91 2.65 21.21
CA GLU A 3 -13.22 2.07 21.50
C GLU A 3 -13.90 1.72 20.18
N ILE A 4 -13.65 0.49 19.71
CA ILE A 4 -14.05 0.04 18.37
C ILE A 4 -15.45 -0.56 18.39
N GLU A 5 -16.31 -0.05 17.51
CA GLU A 5 -17.63 -0.60 17.20
C GLU A 5 -17.63 -1.17 15.78
N PHE A 6 -17.99 -2.44 15.62
CA PHE A 6 -18.09 -3.10 14.32
C PHE A 6 -19.47 -2.83 13.71
N THR A 7 -19.51 -2.29 12.49
CA THR A 7 -20.73 -1.76 11.87
C THR A 7 -21.28 -2.62 10.74
N GLY A 8 -20.52 -3.60 10.24
CA GLY A 8 -21.00 -4.56 9.23
C GLY A 8 -19.91 -5.06 8.30
N ALA A 9 -20.29 -5.77 7.25
CA ALA A 9 -19.37 -6.19 6.18
C ALA A 9 -19.22 -5.08 5.13
N LEU A 10 -18.01 -4.88 4.61
CA LEU A 10 -17.76 -3.92 3.55
C LEU A 10 -18.36 -4.42 2.20
N PRO A 11 -19.25 -3.66 1.54
CA PRO A 11 -19.81 -4.06 0.26
C PRO A 11 -18.80 -3.92 -0.89
N GLY A 12 -18.77 -4.89 -1.82
CA GLY A 12 -18.09 -4.75 -3.13
C GLY A 12 -16.57 -4.95 -3.15
N GLN A 13 -16.02 -5.94 -2.44
CA GLN A 13 -14.58 -6.18 -2.39
C GLN A 13 -13.93 -6.44 -3.77
N ALA A 14 -12.86 -5.70 -4.08
CA ALA A 14 -11.90 -6.02 -5.12
C ALA A 14 -10.55 -6.39 -4.46
N GLY A 15 -10.16 -7.67 -4.50
CA GLY A 15 -8.85 -8.14 -4.00
C GLY A 15 -8.91 -9.12 -2.82
N GLY A 16 -7.90 -9.99 -2.73
CA GLY A 16 -7.88 -11.26 -1.98
C GLY A 16 -7.78 -11.19 -0.45
N HIS A 17 -8.13 -10.06 0.18
CA HIS A 17 -8.26 -9.97 1.63
C HIS A 17 -9.63 -10.57 2.03
N GLY A 18 -9.64 -11.63 2.83
CA GLY A 18 -10.89 -12.26 3.31
C GLY A 18 -11.85 -11.24 3.95
N LYS A 19 -13.15 -11.58 4.06
CA LYS A 19 -14.26 -10.71 4.54
C LYS A 19 -13.79 -9.52 5.40
N ILE A 20 -13.68 -8.33 4.82
CA ILE A 20 -13.37 -7.09 5.54
C ILE A 20 -14.64 -6.60 6.23
N MET A 21 -14.51 -6.16 7.48
CA MET A 21 -15.59 -5.52 8.23
C MET A 21 -15.36 -4.01 8.31
N GLN A 22 -16.43 -3.23 8.31
CA GLN A 22 -16.39 -1.83 8.67
C GLN A 22 -16.48 -1.69 10.20
N CYS A 23 -15.80 -0.68 10.71
CA CYS A 23 -15.85 -0.32 12.12
C CYS A 23 -15.68 1.20 12.32
N TYR A 24 -15.86 1.62 13.56
CA TYR A 24 -15.73 3.01 13.96
C TYR A 24 -15.06 3.09 15.35
N ASP A 25 -14.02 3.92 15.48
CA ASP A 25 -13.46 4.28 16.78
C ASP A 25 -14.23 5.46 17.37
N LYS A 26 -15.00 5.20 18.44
CA LYS A 26 -15.82 6.22 19.12
C LYS A 26 -14.99 7.33 19.76
N LYS A 27 -13.73 7.04 20.10
CA LYS A 27 -12.87 7.99 20.82
C LYS A 27 -12.19 8.98 19.91
N SER A 28 -11.66 8.53 18.77
CA SER A 28 -11.04 9.41 17.79
C SER A 28 -12.01 9.89 16.71
N SER A 29 -13.27 9.45 16.77
CA SER A 29 -14.28 9.71 15.74
C SER A 29 -13.80 9.32 14.34
N THR A 30 -13.10 8.19 14.22
CA THR A 30 -12.44 7.76 12.99
C THR A 30 -13.05 6.47 12.47
N HIS A 31 -13.31 6.42 11.17
CA HIS A 31 -13.77 5.21 10.51
C HIS A 31 -12.61 4.26 10.25
N CYS A 32 -12.87 2.97 10.45
CA CYS A 32 -11.88 1.94 10.33
C CYS A 32 -12.42 0.75 9.55
N ILE A 33 -11.49 -0.07 9.07
CA ILE A 33 -11.76 -1.40 8.55
C ILE A 33 -11.07 -2.44 9.44
N ALA A 34 -11.68 -3.63 9.49
CA ALA A 34 -11.14 -4.78 10.19
C ALA A 34 -10.83 -5.88 9.18
N LYS A 35 -9.56 -6.33 9.16
CA LYS A 35 -9.06 -7.43 8.33
C LYS A 35 -8.85 -8.67 9.20
N PRO A 36 -9.05 -9.90 8.66
CA PRO A 36 -8.63 -11.11 9.36
C PRO A 36 -7.15 -10.98 9.79
N VAL A 37 -6.84 -11.39 11.01
CA VAL A 37 -5.49 -11.19 11.55
C VAL A 37 -4.42 -11.95 10.76
N ASP A 38 -3.40 -11.21 10.33
CA ASP A 38 -2.07 -11.73 10.01
C ASP A 38 -1.11 -11.15 11.05
N GLN A 39 -0.50 -12.01 11.86
CA GLN A 39 0.31 -11.54 13.00
C GLN A 39 1.48 -10.67 12.54
N ARG A 40 2.10 -10.96 11.38
CA ARG A 40 3.22 -10.17 10.88
C ARG A 40 2.76 -8.79 10.44
N GLU A 41 1.60 -8.69 9.80
CA GLU A 41 1.02 -7.41 9.42
C GLU A 41 0.65 -6.57 10.67
N ALA A 42 0.07 -7.19 11.70
CA ALA A 42 -0.24 -6.52 12.96
C ALA A 42 1.01 -5.98 13.67
N ASP A 43 2.06 -6.80 13.74
CA ASP A 43 3.34 -6.42 14.34
C ASP A 43 4.00 -5.29 13.53
N ALA A 44 3.95 -5.36 12.20
CA ALA A 44 4.47 -4.32 11.32
C ALA A 44 3.76 -2.98 11.57
N TYR A 45 2.43 -2.96 11.61
CA TYR A 45 1.67 -1.76 11.93
C TYR A 45 2.09 -1.18 13.28
N ASN A 46 2.17 -2.00 14.33
CA ASN A 46 2.56 -1.58 15.68
C ASN A 46 3.97 -0.98 15.74
N ILE A 47 4.93 -1.59 15.02
CA ILE A 47 6.31 -1.11 14.93
C ILE A 47 6.35 0.22 14.19
N LEU A 48 5.72 0.30 13.01
CA LEU A 48 5.75 1.47 12.14
C LEU A 48 5.10 2.71 12.74
N GLN A 49 4.18 2.57 13.72
CA GLN A 49 3.65 3.71 14.49
C GLN A 49 4.74 4.48 15.28
N LYS A 50 5.97 3.96 15.37
CA LYS A 50 7.08 4.54 16.15
C LYS A 50 8.28 4.86 15.28
N THR A 51 8.09 4.98 13.97
CA THR A 51 9.17 5.19 13.01
C THR A 51 8.87 6.37 12.09
N PRO A 52 9.85 6.85 11.29
CA PRO A 52 9.62 7.88 10.28
C PRO A 52 8.49 7.58 9.27
N LEU A 53 8.10 6.31 9.12
CA LEU A 53 7.02 5.90 8.22
C LEU A 53 5.61 6.02 8.83
N GLU A 54 5.47 6.37 10.12
CA GLU A 54 4.17 6.49 10.80
C GLU A 54 3.12 7.31 10.02
N PRO A 55 3.43 8.51 9.47
CA PRO A 55 2.45 9.33 8.77
C PRO A 55 2.02 8.77 7.40
N TYR A 56 2.68 7.70 6.96
CA TYR A 56 2.57 7.14 5.62
C TYR A 56 2.04 5.70 5.60
N VAL A 57 1.62 5.17 6.75
CA VAL A 57 0.87 3.91 6.85
C VAL A 57 -0.51 4.18 7.43
N PRO A 58 -1.55 3.38 7.12
CA PRO A 58 -2.85 3.52 7.77
C PRO A 58 -2.71 3.52 9.29
N ARG A 59 -3.45 4.40 9.97
CA ARG A 59 -3.46 4.43 11.44
C ARG A 59 -3.90 3.07 11.97
N TYR A 60 -3.16 2.56 12.94
CA TYR A 60 -3.41 1.26 13.56
C TYR A 60 -4.16 1.41 14.90
N PHE A 61 -5.25 0.67 15.06
CA PHE A 61 -6.10 0.69 16.25
C PHE A 61 -5.95 -0.57 17.13
N GLY A 62 -5.06 -1.49 16.76
CA GLY A 62 -4.81 -2.72 17.50
C GLY A 62 -5.50 -3.95 16.91
N ILE A 63 -5.29 -5.09 17.58
CA ILE A 63 -6.04 -6.33 17.36
C ILE A 63 -7.29 -6.29 18.26
N HIS A 64 -8.45 -6.60 17.69
CA HIS A 64 -9.72 -6.69 18.40
C HIS A 64 -10.34 -8.07 18.18
N ASN A 65 -10.79 -8.70 19.27
CA ASN A 65 -11.48 -9.99 19.22
C ASN A 65 -12.99 -9.77 19.11
N VAL A 66 -13.61 -10.38 18.09
CA VAL A 66 -15.07 -10.38 17.88
C VAL A 66 -15.50 -11.82 17.65
N ASP A 67 -16.40 -12.32 18.50
CA ASP A 67 -16.95 -13.68 18.44
C ASP A 67 -15.85 -14.78 18.38
N GLY A 68 -14.77 -14.60 19.14
CA GLY A 68 -13.66 -15.55 19.19
C GLY A 68 -12.72 -15.49 17.98
N LYS A 69 -12.85 -14.47 17.13
CA LYS A 69 -11.96 -14.23 15.99
C LYS A 69 -11.24 -12.89 16.13
N ASP A 70 -9.93 -12.91 15.91
CA ASP A 70 -9.09 -11.72 15.96
C ASP A 70 -9.07 -10.98 14.62
N TRP A 71 -9.10 -9.64 14.72
CA TRP A 71 -9.12 -8.72 13.60
C TRP A 71 -8.10 -7.60 13.78
N ILE A 72 -7.34 -7.30 12.73
CA ILE A 72 -6.51 -6.10 12.65
C ILE A 72 -7.41 -4.94 12.30
N VAL A 73 -7.44 -3.90 13.16
CA VAL A 73 -8.24 -2.70 12.93
C VAL A 73 -7.34 -1.56 12.49
N ILE A 74 -7.60 -1.02 11.29
CA ILE A 74 -6.84 0.08 10.66
C ILE A 74 -7.78 1.12 10.06
N GLU A 75 -7.28 2.33 9.81
CA GLU A 75 -8.05 3.44 9.18
C GLU A 75 -8.71 3.03 7.86
N ASP A 76 -9.98 3.43 7.66
CA ASP A 76 -10.66 3.34 6.37
C ASP A 76 -10.28 4.54 5.49
N LEU A 77 -9.41 4.28 4.52
CA LEU A 77 -8.89 5.31 3.61
C LEU A 77 -9.91 5.81 2.58
N THR A 78 -11.07 5.15 2.47
CA THR A 78 -12.11 5.47 1.49
C THR A 78 -13.39 6.00 2.13
N TYR A 79 -13.41 6.13 3.46
CA TYR A 79 -14.60 6.58 4.16
C TYR A 79 -15.00 8.00 3.72
N GLY A 80 -16.31 8.18 3.52
CA GLY A 80 -16.90 9.46 3.13
C GLY A 80 -16.82 9.77 1.64
N PHE A 81 -16.19 8.92 0.82
CA PHE A 81 -16.15 9.10 -0.63
C PHE A 81 -17.47 8.72 -1.28
N THR A 82 -17.96 9.57 -2.19
CA THR A 82 -19.14 9.30 -3.02
C THR A 82 -18.78 8.36 -4.17
N SER A 83 -17.66 8.64 -4.84
CA SER A 83 -17.11 7.88 -5.96
C SER A 83 -15.63 7.56 -5.69
N PRO A 84 -15.32 6.52 -4.88
CA PRO A 84 -13.95 6.21 -4.53
C PRO A 84 -13.12 5.83 -5.76
N CYS A 85 -12.12 6.64 -6.07
CA CYS A 85 -11.04 6.31 -6.98
C CYS A 85 -9.92 5.65 -6.19
N VAL A 86 -9.48 4.47 -6.61
CA VAL A 86 -8.48 3.67 -5.91
C VAL A 86 -7.45 3.16 -6.92
N ALA A 87 -6.17 3.33 -6.62
CA ALA A 87 -5.08 2.70 -7.33
C ALA A 87 -4.09 2.05 -6.38
N ASP A 88 -3.68 0.83 -6.72
CA ASP A 88 -2.71 0.05 -6.00
C ASP A 88 -1.47 -0.15 -6.89
N LEU A 89 -0.37 0.47 -6.47
CA LEU A 89 0.92 0.45 -7.12
C LEU A 89 1.87 -0.41 -6.28
N LYS A 90 2.10 -1.65 -6.72
CA LYS A 90 3.00 -2.57 -6.02
C LYS A 90 4.44 -2.14 -6.23
N VAL A 91 5.17 -1.93 -5.14
CA VAL A 91 6.54 -1.41 -5.12
C VAL A 91 7.54 -2.49 -4.71
N GLY A 92 8.78 -2.30 -5.11
CA GLY A 92 9.88 -3.24 -4.91
C GLY A 92 10.23 -4.02 -6.17
N THR A 93 11.46 -4.51 -6.24
CA THR A 93 11.93 -5.46 -7.25
C THR A 93 11.80 -6.90 -6.74
N ARG A 94 11.72 -7.09 -5.42
CA ARG A 94 11.57 -8.40 -4.77
C ARG A 94 10.22 -8.52 -4.07
N HIS A 95 9.42 -9.50 -4.48
CA HIS A 95 8.06 -9.72 -3.95
C HIS A 95 7.88 -11.03 -3.17
N TYR A 96 8.98 -11.64 -2.75
CA TYR A 96 9.01 -12.85 -1.92
C TYR A 96 9.95 -12.61 -0.73
N ASP A 97 9.61 -13.22 0.40
CA ASP A 97 10.34 -13.10 1.66
C ASP A 97 11.10 -14.38 2.02
N PHE A 98 11.71 -14.41 3.21
CA PHE A 98 12.52 -15.53 3.72
C PHE A 98 11.75 -16.86 3.85
N TYR A 99 10.42 -16.79 4.00
CA TYR A 99 9.56 -17.95 4.23
C TYR A 99 8.81 -18.41 2.97
N SER A 100 9.12 -17.82 1.82
CA SER A 100 8.50 -18.19 0.56
C SER A 100 9.13 -19.47 0.01
N SER A 101 8.29 -20.48 -0.28
CA SER A 101 8.75 -21.73 -0.90
C SER A 101 9.33 -21.48 -2.30
N GLN A 102 10.21 -22.37 -2.78
CA GLN A 102 10.81 -22.23 -4.11
C GLN A 102 9.75 -22.11 -5.22
N ALA A 103 8.69 -22.93 -5.17
CA ALA A 103 7.58 -22.84 -6.12
C ALA A 103 6.86 -21.48 -6.08
N LYS A 104 6.72 -20.87 -4.89
CA LYS A 104 6.15 -19.52 -4.74
C LYS A 104 7.11 -18.46 -5.30
N ILE A 105 8.41 -18.60 -5.05
CA ILE A 105 9.45 -17.72 -5.60
C ILE A 105 9.41 -17.76 -7.13
N ASP A 106 9.50 -18.95 -7.74
CA ASP A 106 9.49 -19.14 -9.19
C ASP A 106 8.23 -18.55 -9.83
N TYR A 107 7.07 -18.75 -9.18
CA TYR A 107 5.80 -18.17 -9.61
C TYR A 107 5.79 -16.64 -9.57
N LEU A 108 6.32 -16.04 -8.50
CA LEU A 108 6.35 -14.59 -8.33
C LEU A 108 7.36 -13.94 -9.27
N VAL A 109 8.54 -14.53 -9.43
CA VAL A 109 9.56 -14.11 -10.38
C VAL A 109 9.03 -14.21 -11.81
N GLY A 110 8.39 -15.34 -12.17
CA GLY A 110 7.75 -15.52 -13.47
C GLY A 110 6.70 -14.46 -13.78
N LYS A 111 5.94 -13.99 -12.77
CA LYS A 111 5.01 -12.86 -12.94
C LYS A 111 5.68 -11.52 -13.18
N GLN A 112 6.88 -11.31 -12.65
CA GLN A 112 7.59 -10.03 -12.82
C GLN A 112 8.13 -9.87 -14.23
N VAL A 113 8.40 -10.96 -14.95
CA VAL A 113 8.93 -10.95 -16.31
C VAL A 113 8.01 -10.17 -17.24
N GLY A 114 8.57 -9.22 -17.98
CA GLY A 114 7.84 -8.37 -18.91
C GLY A 114 7.04 -7.23 -18.27
N SER A 115 6.98 -7.15 -16.94
CA SER A 115 6.40 -6.01 -16.22
C SER A 115 7.46 -4.95 -15.89
N THR A 116 7.01 -3.79 -15.40
CA THR A 116 7.89 -2.73 -14.90
C THR A 116 8.54 -3.02 -13.54
N THR A 117 8.25 -4.17 -12.91
CA THR A 117 8.81 -4.48 -11.57
C THR A 117 10.33 -4.53 -11.55
N ASN A 118 10.97 -5.28 -12.45
CA ASN A 118 12.43 -5.45 -12.38
C ASN A 118 13.18 -4.21 -12.88
N SER A 119 12.61 -3.50 -13.85
CA SER A 119 13.23 -2.32 -14.46
C SER A 119 13.01 -1.04 -13.63
N HIS A 120 11.83 -0.88 -13.05
CA HIS A 120 11.44 0.36 -12.39
C HIS A 120 11.13 0.22 -10.90
N GLY A 121 11.07 -1.00 -10.35
CA GLY A 121 10.74 -1.22 -8.94
C GLY A 121 9.27 -0.91 -8.60
N VAL A 122 8.40 -0.81 -9.60
CA VAL A 122 6.97 -0.54 -9.40
C VAL A 122 6.13 -1.10 -10.53
N ARG A 123 4.88 -1.49 -10.27
CA ARG A 123 3.86 -1.81 -11.29
C ARG A 123 2.44 -1.53 -10.80
N VAL A 124 1.51 -1.36 -11.73
CA VAL A 124 0.07 -1.33 -11.43
C VAL A 124 -0.41 -2.74 -11.09
N ILE A 125 -1.15 -2.89 -9.98
CA ILE A 125 -1.90 -4.12 -9.69
C ILE A 125 -3.41 -3.91 -9.62
N GLY A 126 -3.87 -2.65 -9.62
CA GLY A 126 -5.26 -2.29 -9.82
C GLY A 126 -5.42 -0.78 -9.92
N ILE A 127 -6.27 -0.31 -10.83
CA ILE A 127 -6.81 1.05 -10.85
C ILE A 127 -8.31 0.92 -11.07
N ASN A 128 -9.10 1.58 -10.23
CA ASN A 128 -10.52 1.82 -10.45
C ASN A 128 -10.79 3.31 -10.20
N LEU A 129 -11.10 4.05 -11.26
CA LEU A 129 -11.51 5.44 -11.18
C LEU A 129 -13.02 5.52 -11.32
N ARG A 130 -13.65 6.29 -10.43
CA ARG A 130 -15.10 6.44 -10.38
C ARG A 130 -15.52 7.90 -10.50
N LYS A 131 -16.69 8.14 -11.09
CA LYS A 131 -17.33 9.45 -11.18
C LYS A 131 -18.85 9.25 -11.18
N ASP A 132 -19.59 10.10 -10.47
CA ASP A 132 -21.06 10.01 -10.39
C ASP A 132 -21.55 8.58 -10.04
N LYS A 133 -20.84 7.93 -9.12
CA LYS A 133 -21.03 6.56 -8.63
C LYS A 133 -20.82 5.46 -9.66
N GLN A 134 -20.22 5.75 -10.82
CA GLN A 134 -19.93 4.78 -11.88
C GLN A 134 -18.43 4.61 -12.09
N ASP A 135 -18.00 3.41 -12.46
CA ASP A 135 -16.62 3.16 -12.86
C ASP A 135 -16.39 3.79 -14.25
N ILE A 136 -15.42 4.71 -14.36
CA ILE A 136 -15.06 5.39 -15.62
C ILE A 136 -13.77 4.84 -16.23
N TYR A 137 -12.94 4.18 -15.42
CA TYR A 137 -11.71 3.53 -15.89
C TYR A 137 -11.34 2.40 -14.93
N VAL A 138 -11.06 1.22 -15.48
CA VAL A 138 -10.58 0.07 -14.71
C VAL A 138 -9.38 -0.54 -15.40
N GLN A 139 -8.29 -0.67 -14.66
CA GLN A 139 -7.11 -1.42 -15.06
C GLN A 139 -6.84 -2.51 -14.05
N ASP A 140 -7.05 -3.76 -14.44
CA ASP A 140 -6.81 -4.90 -13.56
C ASP A 140 -5.33 -5.31 -13.51
N LYS A 141 -5.02 -6.23 -12.59
CA LYS A 141 -3.68 -6.80 -12.41
C LYS A 141 -3.09 -7.44 -13.66
N LYS A 142 -3.89 -8.13 -14.49
CA LYS A 142 -3.40 -8.79 -15.71
C LYS A 142 -2.99 -7.75 -16.76
N GLN A 143 -3.71 -6.64 -16.82
CA GLN A 143 -3.36 -5.50 -17.66
C GLN A 143 -2.10 -4.81 -17.13
N GLY A 144 -2.05 -4.48 -15.84
CA GLY A 144 -0.89 -3.84 -15.21
C GLY A 144 0.42 -4.65 -15.31
N LEU A 145 0.35 -5.99 -15.31
CA LEU A 145 1.50 -6.86 -15.53
C LEU A 145 2.12 -6.75 -16.94
N LYS A 146 1.35 -6.26 -17.92
CA LYS A 146 1.79 -6.12 -19.31
C LYS A 146 2.27 -4.71 -19.65
N ASN A 147 2.18 -3.77 -18.71
CA ASN A 147 2.58 -2.39 -18.95
C ASN A 147 4.08 -2.30 -19.30
N THR A 148 4.39 -1.59 -20.39
CA THR A 148 5.71 -0.98 -20.57
C THR A 148 5.90 0.20 -19.61
N ALA A 149 7.10 0.78 -19.57
CA ALA A 149 7.36 1.98 -18.79
C ALA A 149 6.46 3.15 -19.22
N GLU A 150 6.31 3.36 -20.53
CA GLU A 150 5.47 4.41 -21.11
C GLU A 150 4.00 4.18 -20.75
N GLN A 151 3.52 2.93 -20.80
CA GLN A 151 2.16 2.59 -20.41
C GLN A 151 1.93 2.77 -18.90
N PHE A 152 2.94 2.50 -18.06
CA PHE A 152 2.87 2.81 -16.63
C PHE A 152 2.75 4.31 -16.37
N VAL A 153 3.55 5.13 -17.07
CA VAL A 153 3.46 6.61 -17.01
C VAL A 153 2.08 7.08 -17.48
N GLN A 154 1.54 6.51 -18.56
CA GLN A 154 0.19 6.82 -19.03
C GLN A 154 -0.89 6.44 -18.00
N SER A 155 -0.73 5.30 -17.31
CA SER A 155 -1.60 4.92 -16.19
C SER A 155 -1.53 5.95 -15.05
N LEU A 156 -0.33 6.45 -14.69
CA LEU A 156 -0.17 7.51 -13.69
C LEU A 156 -0.83 8.83 -14.12
N HIS A 157 -0.69 9.24 -15.38
CA HIS A 157 -1.37 10.43 -15.91
C HIS A 157 -2.89 10.30 -15.86
N THR A 158 -3.41 9.10 -16.15
CA THR A 158 -4.85 8.81 -16.07
C THR A 158 -5.36 8.86 -14.62
N LEU A 159 -4.56 8.33 -13.69
CA LEU A 159 -4.84 8.30 -12.25
C LEU A 159 -4.80 9.70 -11.59
N LEU A 160 -3.97 10.62 -12.09
CA LEU A 160 -3.64 11.86 -11.39
C LEU A 160 -4.07 13.12 -12.18
N PRO A 161 -5.37 13.37 -12.38
CA PRO A 161 -5.82 14.55 -13.11
C PRO A 161 -5.61 15.86 -12.32
N GLY A 162 -5.40 16.96 -13.05
CA GLY A 162 -5.30 18.30 -12.45
C GLY A 162 -4.17 18.42 -11.42
N ASN A 163 -4.48 18.99 -10.26
CA ASN A 163 -3.50 19.21 -9.19
C ASN A 163 -3.17 17.94 -8.38
N LEU A 164 -3.80 16.78 -8.67
CA LEU A 164 -3.45 15.52 -8.01
C LEU A 164 -2.02 15.08 -8.29
N LYS A 165 -1.47 15.41 -9.47
CA LYS A 165 -0.08 15.13 -9.80
C LYS A 165 0.87 15.80 -8.79
N ASP A 166 0.62 17.06 -8.44
CA ASP A 166 1.46 17.82 -7.50
C ASP A 166 1.35 17.28 -6.07
N ILE A 167 0.13 16.96 -5.63
CA ILE A 167 -0.13 16.34 -4.32
C ILE A 167 0.58 14.98 -4.24
N PHE A 168 0.46 14.18 -5.30
CA PHE A 168 1.10 12.88 -5.38
C PHE A 168 2.62 13.00 -5.37
N HIS A 169 3.19 13.88 -6.19
CA HIS A 169 4.63 14.12 -6.23
C HIS A 169 5.18 14.52 -4.87
N LYS A 170 4.52 15.49 -4.21
CA LYS A 170 4.91 15.97 -2.88
C LYS A 170 4.86 14.84 -1.84
N ARG A 171 3.72 14.13 -1.75
CA ARG A 171 3.54 13.06 -0.77
C ARG A 171 4.48 11.89 -1.01
N LEU A 172 4.70 11.51 -2.26
CA LEU A 172 5.61 10.43 -2.61
C LEU A 172 7.08 10.77 -2.29
N THR A 173 7.48 12.02 -2.52
CA THR A 173 8.78 12.55 -2.10
C THR A 173 8.96 12.41 -0.59
N GLN A 174 7.94 12.74 0.20
CA GLN A 174 7.98 12.56 1.64
C GLN A 174 8.08 11.09 2.07
N ILE A 175 7.33 10.19 1.42
CA ILE A 175 7.42 8.73 1.66
C ILE A 175 8.83 8.22 1.36
N ARG A 176 9.40 8.61 0.22
CA ARG A 176 10.79 8.26 -0.16
C ARG A 176 11.77 8.73 0.91
N ASP A 177 11.68 9.98 1.35
CA ASP A 177 12.62 10.53 2.34
C ASP A 177 12.50 9.84 3.70
N ALA A 178 11.27 9.52 4.12
CA ALA A 178 11.02 8.70 5.32
C ALA A 178 11.58 7.28 5.18
N PHE A 179 11.51 6.68 3.99
CA PHE A 179 12.07 5.36 3.72
C PHE A 179 13.61 5.37 3.75
N VAL A 180 14.23 6.45 3.22
CA VAL A 180 15.68 6.67 3.34
C VAL A 180 16.08 6.81 4.80
N GLU A 181 15.31 7.57 5.59
CA GLU A 181 15.57 7.73 7.02
C GLU A 181 15.40 6.40 7.79
N MET A 182 14.40 5.60 7.43
CA MET A 182 14.24 4.25 7.95
C MET A 182 15.45 3.37 7.71
N GLN A 183 15.99 3.35 6.49
CA GLN A 183 17.18 2.53 6.17
C GLN A 183 18.45 3.04 6.88
N LYS A 184 18.54 4.33 7.20
CA LYS A 184 19.63 4.86 8.04
C LYS A 184 19.51 4.42 9.49
N GLN A 185 18.31 4.50 10.07
CA GLN A 185 18.06 4.14 11.46
C GLN A 185 18.08 2.62 11.68
N TYR A 186 17.60 1.86 10.71
CA TYR A 186 17.46 0.42 10.74
C TYR A 186 18.02 -0.17 9.44
N PRO A 187 19.35 -0.40 9.32
CA PRO A 187 19.96 -0.89 8.08
C PRO A 187 19.41 -2.25 7.60
N GLY A 188 18.96 -3.08 8.54
CA GLY A 188 18.29 -4.34 8.28
C GLY A 188 16.81 -4.22 7.90
N PHE A 189 16.23 -3.02 7.82
CA PHE A 189 14.83 -2.84 7.45
C PHE A 189 14.59 -3.25 5.99
N ARG A 190 13.60 -4.11 5.76
CA ARG A 190 13.09 -4.48 4.43
C ARG A 190 11.58 -4.60 4.44
N ILE A 191 10.94 -4.30 3.32
CA ILE A 191 9.52 -4.60 3.11
C ILE A 191 9.28 -5.17 1.72
N TYR A 192 8.90 -6.44 1.65
CA TYR A 192 8.66 -7.11 0.38
C TYR A 192 7.19 -7.05 -0.03
N ALA A 193 6.93 -6.94 -1.33
CA ALA A 193 5.58 -7.02 -1.89
C ALA A 193 4.55 -6.02 -1.34
N SER A 194 4.99 -4.90 -0.77
CA SER A 194 4.11 -3.81 -0.33
C SER A 194 3.61 -2.96 -1.51
N SER A 195 2.70 -2.05 -1.23
CA SER A 195 2.11 -1.18 -2.25
C SER A 195 1.96 0.26 -1.77
N ILE A 196 2.06 1.21 -2.70
CA ILE A 196 1.54 2.56 -2.52
C ILE A 196 0.09 2.58 -2.99
N LEU A 197 -0.83 2.75 -2.05
CA LEU A 197 -2.25 2.92 -2.32
C LEU A 197 -2.58 4.39 -2.47
N VAL A 198 -3.17 4.77 -3.60
CA VAL A 198 -3.70 6.11 -3.87
C VAL A 198 -5.21 6.05 -3.80
N THR A 199 -5.82 6.92 -3.00
CA THR A 199 -7.28 7.03 -2.90
C THR A 199 -7.74 8.48 -2.83
N TYR A 200 -8.85 8.77 -3.51
CA TYR A 200 -9.54 10.07 -3.50
C TYR A 200 -11.00 9.90 -3.95
N ASP A 201 -11.84 10.89 -3.71
CA ASP A 201 -13.21 10.89 -4.22
C ASP A 201 -13.27 11.55 -5.60
N GLY A 202 -13.69 10.83 -6.64
CA GLY A 202 -13.87 11.39 -7.99
C GLY A 202 -14.97 12.46 -8.09
N ASP A 203 -15.81 12.58 -7.06
CA ASP A 203 -16.82 13.65 -6.94
C ASP A 203 -16.38 14.82 -6.05
N ALA A 204 -15.13 14.83 -5.57
CA ALA A 204 -14.58 15.97 -4.86
C ALA A 204 -14.56 17.23 -5.77
N LYS A 205 -14.95 18.38 -5.19
CA LYS A 205 -14.86 19.68 -5.87
C LYS A 205 -13.40 20.16 -6.01
N GLU A 206 -12.56 19.78 -5.04
CA GLU A 206 -11.15 20.12 -4.98
C GLU A 206 -10.35 18.99 -4.34
N TYR A 207 -9.12 18.80 -4.81
CA TYR A 207 -8.17 17.87 -4.22
C TYR A 207 -7.16 18.62 -3.36
N THR A 208 -6.93 18.11 -2.16
CA THR A 208 -6.02 18.65 -1.14
C THR A 208 -5.24 17.51 -0.50
N GLU A 209 -4.18 17.83 0.23
CA GLU A 209 -3.39 16.82 0.97
C GLU A 209 -4.18 16.12 2.08
N ASN A 210 -5.36 16.63 2.46
CA ASN A 210 -6.20 16.07 3.52
C ASN A 210 -7.20 15.02 3.00
N ASN A 211 -7.73 15.20 1.79
CA ASN A 211 -8.77 14.34 1.19
C ASN A 211 -8.23 13.37 0.12
N VAL A 212 -6.93 13.45 -0.18
CA VAL A 212 -6.21 12.47 -1.00
C VAL A 212 -5.30 11.67 -0.09
N LYS A 213 -5.46 10.34 -0.06
CA LYS A 213 -4.60 9.45 0.74
C LYS A 213 -3.64 8.71 -0.18
N ILE A 214 -2.35 8.80 0.13
CA ILE A 214 -1.28 8.06 -0.55
C ILE A 214 -0.48 7.37 0.54
N MET A 215 -0.69 6.07 0.70
CA MET A 215 -0.27 5.32 1.89
C MET A 215 0.46 4.03 1.49
N LEU A 216 1.47 3.66 2.26
CA LEU A 216 2.10 2.35 2.20
C LEU A 216 1.19 1.31 2.88
N ILE A 217 0.86 0.25 2.15
CA ILE A 217 -0.02 -0.84 2.59
C ILE A 217 0.60 -2.22 2.30
N ASP A 218 -0.12 -3.29 2.64
CA ASP A 218 0.29 -4.70 2.49
C ASP A 218 1.59 -4.99 3.26
N LEU A 219 1.53 -4.88 4.59
CA LEU A 219 2.72 -4.86 5.46
C LEU A 219 3.12 -6.24 6.02
N ALA A 220 2.47 -7.33 5.57
CA ALA A 220 2.69 -8.69 6.08
C ALA A 220 4.11 -9.23 5.88
N HIS A 221 4.89 -8.66 4.95
CA HIS A 221 6.28 -9.03 4.68
C HIS A 221 7.26 -7.90 5.04
N PHE A 222 6.94 -7.17 6.12
CA PHE A 222 7.82 -6.19 6.75
C PHE A 222 8.80 -6.87 7.72
N TYR A 223 10.05 -6.44 7.68
CA TYR A 223 11.12 -6.83 8.57
C TYR A 223 11.81 -5.58 9.06
N ILE A 224 11.80 -5.31 10.37
CA ILE A 224 12.57 -4.18 10.93
C ILE A 224 14.08 -4.44 10.87
N ASP A 225 14.47 -5.72 10.91
CA ASP A 225 15.86 -6.16 10.93
C ASP A 225 15.98 -7.59 10.38
N ILE A 226 16.38 -7.71 9.12
CA ILE A 226 16.56 -9.01 8.43
C ILE A 226 17.71 -9.85 8.98
N THR A 227 18.60 -9.30 9.82
CA THR A 227 19.66 -10.11 10.46
C THR A 227 19.09 -11.15 11.42
N LYS A 228 17.89 -10.90 11.96
CA LYS A 228 17.12 -11.85 12.77
C LYS A 228 16.64 -13.06 11.97
N GLU A 229 16.57 -12.93 10.65
CA GLU A 229 16.25 -13.99 9.70
C GLU A 229 17.53 -14.70 9.18
N GLY A 230 18.71 -14.35 9.71
CA GLY A 230 20.00 -14.89 9.26
C GLY A 230 20.55 -14.22 7.99
N ALA A 231 20.00 -13.09 7.57
CA ALA A 231 20.42 -12.38 6.37
C ALA A 231 21.48 -11.31 6.67
N ASP A 232 22.42 -11.12 5.73
CA ASP A 232 23.31 -9.95 5.76
C ASP A 232 22.64 -8.77 5.06
N TYR A 233 22.38 -7.68 5.79
CA TYR A 233 21.75 -6.50 5.20
C TYR A 233 22.64 -5.76 4.19
N ASN A 234 23.94 -6.08 4.13
CA ASN A 234 24.86 -5.59 3.10
C ASN A 234 24.80 -6.45 1.83
N ASN A 235 24.13 -7.61 1.86
CA ASN A 235 23.97 -8.44 0.68
C ASN A 235 22.76 -7.96 -0.13
N HIS A 236 23.03 -7.51 -1.35
CA HIS A 236 22.05 -6.91 -2.25
C HIS A 236 20.97 -7.90 -2.70
N GLU A 237 21.16 -9.21 -2.53
CA GLU A 237 20.10 -10.19 -2.83
C GLU A 237 18.86 -10.02 -1.93
N PHE A 238 19.05 -9.43 -0.73
CA PHE A 238 17.98 -9.14 0.22
C PHE A 238 17.38 -7.73 0.08
N ASP A 239 17.81 -6.94 -0.90
CA ASP A 239 17.18 -5.65 -1.19
C ASP A 239 15.70 -5.87 -1.57
N ASP A 240 14.83 -4.98 -1.10
CA ASP A 240 13.41 -4.98 -1.46
C ASP A 240 13.17 -4.22 -2.78
N GLY A 241 14.08 -3.31 -3.16
CA GLY A 241 13.98 -2.45 -4.34
C GLY A 241 12.90 -1.38 -4.24
N VAL A 242 12.37 -1.10 -3.06
CA VAL A 242 11.25 -0.15 -2.87
C VAL A 242 11.68 1.27 -3.21
N LEU A 243 12.88 1.69 -2.79
CA LEU A 243 13.43 3.00 -3.13
C LEU A 243 13.57 3.21 -4.64
N LEU A 244 13.88 2.17 -5.42
CA LEU A 244 13.91 2.25 -6.88
C LEU A 244 12.52 2.65 -7.43
N GLY A 245 11.46 1.98 -6.94
CA GLY A 245 10.07 2.27 -7.29
C GLY A 245 9.65 3.69 -6.92
N LEU A 246 9.95 4.11 -5.70
CA LEU A 246 9.64 5.46 -5.22
C LEU A 246 10.37 6.52 -6.04
N ASN A 247 11.65 6.32 -6.35
CA ASN A 247 12.45 7.27 -7.14
C ASN A 247 11.91 7.45 -8.56
N HIS A 248 11.60 6.35 -9.27
CA HIS A 248 11.03 6.44 -10.61
C HIS A 248 9.65 7.10 -10.61
N MET A 249 8.77 6.76 -9.66
CA MET A 249 7.47 7.42 -9.58
C MET A 249 7.58 8.92 -9.26
N VAL A 250 8.56 9.34 -8.43
CA VAL A 250 8.87 10.76 -8.22
C VAL A 250 9.33 11.41 -9.52
N GLU A 251 10.21 10.76 -10.28
CA GLU A 251 10.70 11.26 -11.57
C GLU A 251 9.57 11.44 -12.60
N PHE A 252 8.70 10.45 -12.73
CA PHE A 252 7.55 10.49 -13.64
C PHE A 252 6.52 11.58 -13.28
N THR A 253 6.62 12.13 -12.07
CA THR A 253 5.68 13.12 -11.56
C THR A 253 6.30 14.50 -11.34
N LYS A 254 7.56 14.70 -11.75
CA LYS A 254 8.13 16.04 -11.95
C LYS A 254 7.38 16.76 -13.08
#